data_AF-A0A521W8G9-F1
#
_entry.id   AF-A0A521W8G9-F1
#
_cell.length_a   1.000
_cell.length_b   1.000
_cell.length_c   1.000
_cell.angle_alpha   90.00
_cell.angle_beta   90.00
_cell.angle_gamma   90.00
#
_symmetry.space_group_name_H-M   'P 1'
#
loop_
_entity.id
_entity.type
_entity.pdbx_description
1 polymer ?
#
loop_
_entity_poly.entity_id
_entity_poly.type
_entity_poly.pdbx_seq_one_letter_code
_entity_poly.pdbx_strand_id
1 'polypeptide(L)'
;MSAPGTFTVVNDEALCAAIAATRQMLVYVAPGITKPVVDALGGSLGSQPNLLATVIVDLDPEVYRLGYGTEEGLRALQELAGRQHLELRQQAGVRIGLLVTDSQTLVYSPTPLLIEAGSTSEAKPNAVVIARGADSTASLMRACGAAGSPDQATPAPQDAEIGRVPATPQQVDASLQALKELPPKKFDVARIERVYESKIQFVELELTGYRLSAKRVNIPNDLLLGEDKALKQRLKNSFLLLQGEQTITVQISDLDPKTQEPRKDSDGKPILVEWTEAELERQRKALYDDFLINVPRFGQIIMRRNRPAFDERVSLLKAQIAAFNEAVQKTLDRNLEAAIEALAQTLLPRVRTNIPQRYARVLAIAAPSDEDVLSLLRHDLKHSFGSSADLFKPELRWVFKDVTYESISDKNFRDVLSKALRDSGGERLVEQLFSEHDAAPESDAVSKKPKK
;
A
#
# COMPACT_ATOMS: atom_id res chain seq x y z
N MET A 1 3.94 -4.12 -53.17
CA MET A 1 3.69 -4.32 -51.72
C MET A 1 3.93 -5.78 -51.44
N SER A 2 4.98 -6.12 -50.70
CA SER A 2 5.27 -7.51 -50.32
C SER A 2 4.10 -8.06 -49.51
N ALA A 3 3.71 -9.31 -49.76
CA ALA A 3 2.67 -9.98 -49.00
C ALA A 3 3.02 -9.94 -47.50
N PRO A 4 2.05 -9.72 -46.59
CA PRO A 4 2.31 -9.75 -45.16
C PRO A 4 2.91 -11.11 -44.77
N GLY A 5 3.97 -11.09 -43.97
CA GLY A 5 4.62 -12.30 -43.46
C GLY A 5 3.66 -13.13 -42.61
N THR A 6 3.94 -14.43 -42.50
CA THR A 6 3.18 -15.36 -41.66
C THR A 6 3.34 -15.02 -40.18
N PHE A 7 4.53 -14.57 -39.77
CA PHE A 7 4.78 -14.02 -38.44
C PHE A 7 4.61 -12.50 -38.43
N THR A 8 3.86 -11.99 -37.45
CA THR A 8 3.58 -10.55 -37.35
C THR A 8 3.51 -10.09 -35.89
N VAL A 9 3.29 -8.79 -35.72
CA VAL A 9 3.07 -8.14 -34.43
C VAL A 9 1.61 -7.75 -34.32
N VAL A 10 0.94 -8.21 -33.27
CA VAL A 10 -0.43 -7.82 -32.92
C VAL A 10 -0.39 -6.99 -31.65
N ASN A 11 -0.85 -5.75 -31.79
CA ASN A 11 -1.14 -4.79 -30.71
C ASN A 11 -2.59 -4.29 -30.86
N ASP A 12 -3.03 -3.42 -29.95
CA ASP A 12 -4.39 -2.87 -29.97
C ASP A 12 -4.72 -2.16 -31.29
N GLU A 13 -3.76 -1.44 -31.89
CA GLU A 13 -3.94 -0.75 -33.18
C GLU A 13 -4.21 -1.75 -34.33
N ALA A 14 -3.42 -2.82 -34.40
CA ALA A 14 -3.58 -3.88 -35.39
C ALA A 14 -4.92 -4.62 -35.23
N LEU A 15 -5.33 -4.89 -33.97
CA LEU A 15 -6.63 -5.48 -33.66
C LEU A 15 -7.77 -4.55 -34.10
N CYS A 16 -7.71 -3.27 -33.76
CA CYS A 16 -8.71 -2.28 -34.14
C CYS A 16 -8.86 -2.17 -35.66
N ALA A 17 -7.73 -2.14 -36.39
CA ALA A 17 -7.74 -2.09 -37.85
C ALA A 17 -8.36 -3.35 -38.48
N ALA A 18 -8.04 -4.54 -37.95
CA ALA A 18 -8.61 -5.79 -38.41
C ALA A 18 -10.12 -5.90 -38.12
N ILE A 19 -10.57 -5.44 -36.95
CA ILE A 19 -11.98 -5.39 -36.56
C ILE A 19 -12.78 -4.43 -37.46
N ALA A 20 -12.23 -3.24 -37.74
CA ALA A 20 -12.87 -2.24 -38.60
C ALA A 20 -13.02 -2.71 -40.06
N ALA A 21 -12.09 -3.54 -40.55
CA ALA A 21 -12.10 -4.07 -41.91
C ALA A 21 -13.05 -5.27 -42.11
N THR A 22 -13.50 -5.92 -41.03
CA THR A 22 -14.38 -7.09 -41.06
C THR A 22 -15.79 -6.71 -41.44
N ARG A 23 -16.51 -7.54 -42.21
CA ARG A 23 -17.87 -7.30 -42.74
C ARG A 23 -18.91 -8.36 -42.40
N GLN A 24 -18.52 -9.63 -42.26
CA GLN A 24 -19.47 -10.73 -42.11
C GLN A 24 -19.31 -11.48 -40.78
N MET A 25 -18.09 -11.91 -40.45
CA MET A 25 -17.83 -12.74 -39.28
C MET A 25 -16.65 -12.21 -38.49
N LEU A 26 -16.88 -11.99 -37.21
CA LEU A 26 -15.86 -11.59 -36.25
C LEU A 26 -15.88 -12.51 -35.03
N VAL A 27 -14.75 -13.15 -34.72
CA VAL A 27 -14.58 -13.89 -33.45
C VAL A 27 -13.39 -13.32 -32.73
N TYR A 28 -13.60 -12.82 -31.52
CA TYR A 28 -12.56 -12.32 -30.63
C TYR A 28 -12.48 -13.22 -29.40
N VAL A 29 -11.31 -13.80 -29.17
CA VAL A 29 -11.00 -14.55 -27.95
C VAL A 29 -9.72 -14.00 -27.37
N ALA A 30 -9.73 -13.59 -26.11
CA ALA A 30 -8.53 -13.13 -25.44
C ALA A 30 -8.65 -13.31 -23.92
N PRO A 31 -7.54 -13.41 -23.17
CA PRO A 31 -7.55 -13.35 -21.71
C PRO A 31 -8.24 -12.08 -21.22
N GLY A 32 -7.83 -10.90 -21.72
CA GLY A 32 -8.43 -9.62 -21.36
C GLY A 32 -8.78 -8.81 -22.60
N ILE A 33 -9.48 -7.70 -22.37
CA ILE A 33 -9.90 -6.77 -23.42
C ILE A 33 -9.66 -5.33 -22.96
N THR A 34 -9.26 -4.47 -23.89
CA THR A 34 -8.98 -3.06 -23.66
C THR A 34 -10.09 -2.19 -24.24
N LYS A 35 -10.23 -0.97 -23.71
CA LYS A 35 -11.26 -0.02 -24.19
C LYS A 35 -11.19 0.25 -25.71
N PRO A 36 -10.02 0.49 -26.34
CA PRO A 36 -9.95 0.76 -27.77
C PRO A 36 -10.52 -0.38 -28.63
N VAL A 37 -10.24 -1.64 -28.25
CA VAL A 37 -10.76 -2.82 -28.95
C VAL A 37 -12.28 -2.91 -28.83
N VAL A 38 -12.85 -2.60 -27.66
CA VAL A 38 -14.31 -2.55 -27.46
C VAL A 38 -14.95 -1.44 -28.28
N ASP A 39 -14.34 -0.25 -28.33
CA ASP A 39 -14.84 0.87 -29.13
C ASP A 39 -14.86 0.49 -30.62
N ALA A 40 -13.82 -0.19 -31.12
CA ALA A 40 -13.77 -0.70 -32.49
C ALA A 40 -14.85 -1.76 -32.76
N LEU A 41 -15.09 -2.69 -31.83
CA LEU A 41 -16.17 -3.67 -31.92
C LEU A 41 -17.53 -2.99 -32.01
N GLY A 42 -17.78 -1.99 -31.16
CA GLY A 42 -19.02 -1.22 -31.16
C GLY A 42 -19.23 -0.42 -32.44
N GLY A 43 -18.16 0.18 -32.97
CA GLY A 43 -18.18 0.87 -34.27
C GLY A 43 -18.54 -0.06 -35.44
N SER A 44 -17.93 -1.25 -35.49
CA SER A 44 -18.21 -2.23 -36.53
C SER A 44 -19.64 -2.78 -36.44
N LEU A 45 -20.10 -3.16 -35.25
CA LEU A 45 -21.47 -3.63 -35.03
C LEU A 45 -22.53 -2.58 -35.36
N GLY A 46 -22.28 -1.30 -35.02
CA GLY A 46 -23.18 -0.20 -35.35
C GLY A 46 -23.22 0.12 -36.85
N SER A 47 -22.10 -0.05 -37.55
CA SER A 47 -21.99 0.27 -38.98
C SER A 47 -22.43 -0.88 -39.90
N GLN A 48 -22.51 -2.11 -39.39
CA GLN A 48 -22.70 -3.31 -40.19
C GLN A 48 -23.79 -4.21 -39.60
N PRO A 49 -25.04 -4.12 -40.10
CA PRO A 49 -26.18 -4.81 -39.50
C PRO A 49 -26.15 -6.34 -39.62
N ASN A 50 -25.34 -6.88 -40.53
CA ASN A 50 -25.21 -8.33 -40.76
C ASN A 50 -23.94 -8.93 -40.15
N LEU A 51 -23.17 -8.14 -39.40
CA LEU A 51 -21.94 -8.62 -38.78
C LEU A 51 -22.26 -9.56 -37.62
N LEU A 52 -21.84 -10.81 -37.72
CA LEU A 52 -21.92 -11.77 -36.62
C LEU A 52 -20.65 -11.68 -35.78
N ALA A 53 -20.78 -11.19 -34.56
CA ALA A 53 -19.68 -11.08 -33.61
C ALA A 53 -19.82 -12.10 -32.47
N THR A 54 -18.73 -12.78 -32.13
CA THR A 54 -18.60 -13.61 -30.92
C THR A 54 -17.42 -13.11 -30.10
N VAL A 55 -17.65 -12.77 -28.83
CA VAL A 55 -16.61 -12.28 -27.92
C VAL A 55 -16.50 -13.23 -26.72
N ILE A 56 -15.32 -13.81 -26.55
CA ILE A 56 -14.98 -14.69 -25.43
C ILE A 56 -13.81 -14.08 -24.66
N VAL A 57 -14.02 -13.79 -23.38
CA VAL A 57 -12.97 -13.22 -22.51
C VAL A 57 -12.84 -14.01 -21.20
N ASP A 58 -11.71 -13.86 -20.53
CA ASP A 58 -11.59 -14.28 -19.14
C ASP A 58 -12.03 -13.12 -18.22
N LEU A 59 -12.90 -13.39 -17.26
CA LEU A 59 -13.38 -12.39 -16.30
C LEU A 59 -12.65 -12.48 -14.95
N ASP A 60 -11.59 -13.30 -14.86
CA ASP A 60 -10.72 -13.35 -13.69
C ASP A 60 -10.04 -11.98 -13.47
N PRO A 61 -10.25 -11.32 -12.31
CA PRO A 61 -9.62 -10.05 -11.99
C PRO A 61 -8.08 -10.05 -12.08
N GLU A 62 -7.42 -11.18 -11.86
CA GLU A 62 -5.96 -11.29 -11.97
C GLU A 62 -5.49 -11.04 -13.41
N VAL A 63 -6.28 -11.39 -14.41
CA VAL A 63 -5.96 -11.14 -15.82
C VAL A 63 -5.85 -9.63 -16.10
N TYR A 64 -6.74 -8.84 -15.52
CA TYR A 64 -6.74 -7.37 -15.63
C TYR A 64 -5.65 -6.74 -14.78
N ARG A 65 -5.35 -7.30 -13.60
CA ARG A 65 -4.23 -6.86 -12.74
C ARG A 65 -2.86 -7.11 -13.36
N LEU A 66 -2.72 -8.15 -14.19
CA LEU A 66 -1.51 -8.41 -14.97
C LEU A 66 -1.40 -7.49 -16.21
N GLY A 67 -2.49 -6.81 -16.58
CA GLY A 67 -2.51 -5.87 -17.71
C GLY A 67 -2.83 -6.51 -19.05
N TYR A 68 -3.52 -7.67 -19.07
CA TYR A 68 -4.05 -8.24 -20.32
C TYR A 68 -5.31 -7.53 -20.83
N GLY A 69 -5.90 -6.65 -20.02
CA GLY A 69 -7.08 -5.85 -20.35
C GLY A 69 -7.21 -4.66 -19.40
N THR A 70 -8.24 -3.83 -19.56
CA THR A 70 -8.48 -2.66 -18.70
C THR A 70 -9.85 -2.69 -18.03
N GLU A 71 -9.98 -2.07 -16.86
CA GLU A 71 -11.26 -1.94 -16.15
C GLU A 71 -12.28 -1.19 -17.02
N GLU A 72 -11.85 -0.11 -17.69
CA GLU A 72 -12.68 0.65 -18.61
C GLU A 72 -13.14 -0.21 -19.79
N GLY A 73 -12.30 -1.13 -20.27
CA GLY A 73 -12.64 -2.08 -21.33
C GLY A 73 -13.75 -3.04 -20.91
N LEU A 74 -13.68 -3.60 -19.70
CA LEU A 74 -14.76 -4.44 -19.15
C LEU A 74 -16.09 -3.72 -19.05
N ARG A 75 -16.08 -2.49 -18.51
CA ARG A 75 -17.28 -1.67 -18.37
C ARG A 75 -17.88 -1.36 -19.74
N ALA A 76 -17.05 -0.97 -20.71
CA ALA A 76 -17.48 -0.70 -22.07
C ALA A 76 -18.04 -1.96 -22.75
N LEU A 77 -17.45 -3.14 -22.53
CA LEU A 77 -17.91 -4.39 -23.11
C LEU A 77 -19.29 -4.79 -22.56
N GLN A 78 -19.52 -4.60 -21.26
CA GLN A 78 -20.82 -4.83 -20.63
C GLN A 78 -21.90 -3.90 -21.22
N GLU A 79 -21.58 -2.61 -21.39
CA GLU A 79 -22.47 -1.64 -22.02
C GLU A 79 -22.78 -1.99 -23.49
N LEU A 80 -21.75 -2.42 -24.24
CA LEU A 80 -21.90 -2.86 -25.63
C LEU A 80 -22.79 -4.10 -25.74
N ALA A 81 -22.58 -5.09 -24.86
CA ALA A 81 -23.39 -6.31 -24.80
C ALA A 81 -24.87 -6.00 -24.53
N GLY A 82 -25.14 -5.06 -23.62
CA GLY A 82 -26.50 -4.60 -23.33
C GLY A 82 -27.18 -3.88 -24.50
N ARG A 83 -26.43 -3.07 -25.26
CA ARG A 83 -26.98 -2.26 -26.37
C ARG A 83 -27.20 -3.02 -27.66
N GLN A 84 -26.27 -3.91 -28.01
CA GLN A 84 -26.22 -4.59 -29.32
C GLN A 84 -26.68 -6.06 -29.24
N HIS A 85 -27.20 -6.51 -28.09
CA HIS A 85 -27.53 -7.92 -27.82
C HIS A 85 -26.37 -8.89 -28.14
N LEU A 86 -25.14 -8.42 -27.99
CA LEU A 86 -23.94 -9.23 -28.18
C LEU A 86 -23.84 -10.24 -27.04
N GLU A 87 -23.76 -11.52 -27.37
CA GLU A 87 -23.56 -12.58 -26.37
C GLU A 87 -22.13 -12.53 -25.85
N LEU A 88 -21.97 -11.99 -24.63
CA LEU A 88 -20.70 -12.03 -23.92
C LEU A 88 -20.47 -13.42 -23.35
N ARG A 89 -19.44 -14.12 -23.85
CA ARG A 89 -19.06 -15.45 -23.38
C ARG A 89 -17.82 -15.36 -22.50
N GLN A 90 -17.75 -16.24 -21.51
CA GLN A 90 -16.61 -16.33 -20.60
C GLN A 90 -15.92 -17.68 -20.76
N GLN A 91 -14.59 -17.66 -20.77
CA GLN A 91 -13.78 -18.87 -20.61
C GLN A 91 -12.61 -18.57 -19.67
N ALA A 92 -12.63 -19.19 -18.49
CA ALA A 92 -11.53 -19.06 -17.54
C ALA A 92 -10.26 -19.76 -18.06
N GLY A 93 -9.10 -19.12 -17.84
CA GLY A 93 -7.79 -19.68 -18.13
C GLY A 93 -7.31 -19.57 -19.58
N VAL A 94 -7.98 -18.78 -20.43
CA VAL A 94 -7.50 -18.50 -21.81
C VAL A 94 -6.17 -17.79 -21.75
N ARG A 95 -5.15 -18.27 -22.48
CA ARG A 95 -3.80 -17.67 -22.54
C ARG A 95 -3.36 -17.21 -23.92
N ILE A 96 -4.22 -17.39 -24.91
CA ILE A 96 -3.98 -17.00 -26.30
C ILE A 96 -4.99 -15.95 -26.72
N GLY A 97 -4.56 -15.08 -27.62
CA GLY A 97 -5.43 -14.19 -28.37
C GLY A 97 -5.77 -14.81 -29.71
N LEU A 98 -7.04 -14.74 -30.10
CA LEU A 98 -7.55 -15.20 -31.38
C LEU A 98 -8.47 -14.11 -31.93
N LEU A 99 -8.18 -13.64 -33.14
CA LEU A 99 -9.08 -12.78 -33.90
C LEU A 99 -9.35 -13.42 -35.26
N VAL A 100 -10.57 -13.90 -35.45
CA VAL A 100 -11.04 -14.42 -36.74
C VAL A 100 -11.82 -13.33 -37.46
N THR A 101 -11.40 -13.00 -38.68
CA THR A 101 -12.09 -12.07 -39.58
C THR A 101 -12.49 -12.79 -40.88
N ASP A 102 -13.07 -12.03 -41.82
CA ASP A 102 -13.49 -12.55 -43.12
C ASP A 102 -12.32 -13.09 -43.96
N SER A 103 -11.15 -12.43 -43.91
CA SER A 103 -10.01 -12.72 -44.78
C SER A 103 -8.91 -13.53 -44.10
N GLN A 104 -8.81 -13.49 -42.77
CA GLN A 104 -7.70 -14.09 -42.03
C GLN A 104 -8.08 -14.47 -40.60
N THR A 105 -7.23 -15.29 -39.99
CA THR A 105 -7.23 -15.59 -38.57
C THR A 105 -5.90 -15.17 -37.97
N LEU A 106 -5.93 -14.35 -36.92
CA LEU A 106 -4.77 -13.94 -36.15
C LEU A 106 -4.74 -14.74 -34.86
N VAL A 107 -3.63 -15.43 -34.61
CA VAL A 107 -3.35 -16.10 -33.34
C VAL A 107 -2.17 -15.37 -32.72
N TYR A 108 -2.33 -14.83 -31.52
CA TYR A 108 -1.30 -14.03 -30.87
C TYR A 108 -1.12 -14.39 -29.40
N SER A 109 0.03 -14.10 -28.83
CA SER A 109 0.28 -14.12 -27.39
C SER A 109 0.03 -12.71 -26.83
N PRO A 110 -1.08 -12.48 -26.10
CA PRO A 110 -1.37 -11.20 -25.49
C PRO A 110 -0.24 -10.80 -24.54
N THR A 111 0.14 -9.53 -24.53
CA THR A 111 1.22 -9.03 -23.67
C THR A 111 0.63 -8.42 -22.40
N PRO A 112 1.10 -8.82 -21.20
CA PRO A 112 0.67 -8.21 -19.94
C PRO A 112 1.27 -6.81 -19.81
N LEU A 113 0.53 -5.78 -20.21
CA LEU A 113 1.04 -4.40 -20.37
C LEU A 113 1.51 -3.73 -19.06
N LEU A 114 1.14 -4.29 -17.90
CA LEU A 114 1.59 -3.81 -16.59
C LEU A 114 2.90 -4.44 -16.12
N ILE A 115 3.42 -5.45 -16.84
CA ILE A 115 4.64 -6.19 -16.50
C ILE A 115 5.66 -6.10 -17.64
N GLU A 116 5.19 -6.17 -18.88
CA GLU A 116 6.02 -6.18 -20.08
C GLU A 116 5.65 -5.02 -20.99
N ALA A 117 6.65 -4.31 -21.51
CA ALA A 117 6.42 -3.34 -22.57
C ALA A 117 5.91 -4.10 -23.81
N GLY A 118 4.77 -3.66 -24.36
CA GLY A 118 4.18 -4.24 -25.56
C GLY A 118 5.19 -4.33 -26.71
N SER A 119 5.09 -5.39 -27.52
CA SER A 119 5.96 -5.53 -28.68
C SER A 119 5.56 -4.52 -29.76
N THR A 120 6.44 -3.58 -30.07
CA THR A 120 6.22 -2.53 -31.10
C THR A 120 7.13 -2.69 -32.32
N SER A 121 7.96 -3.74 -32.36
CA SER A 121 8.96 -3.96 -33.41
C SER A 121 8.70 -5.27 -34.15
N GLU A 122 8.71 -5.23 -35.48
CA GLU A 122 8.65 -6.41 -36.36
C GLU A 122 9.73 -7.46 -36.05
N ALA A 123 10.82 -7.08 -35.36
CA ALA A 123 11.88 -7.99 -34.92
C ALA A 123 11.48 -8.90 -33.73
N LYS A 124 10.32 -8.68 -33.10
CA LYS A 124 9.80 -9.46 -31.98
C LYS A 124 8.34 -9.87 -32.25
N PRO A 125 8.12 -10.82 -33.19
CA PRO A 125 6.77 -11.26 -33.53
C PRO A 125 6.11 -11.93 -32.31
N ASN A 126 4.85 -11.57 -32.05
CA ASN A 126 4.01 -12.17 -31.02
C ASN A 126 2.76 -12.85 -31.60
N ALA A 127 2.66 -12.91 -32.94
CA ALA A 127 1.47 -13.39 -33.62
C ALA A 127 1.78 -14.15 -34.91
N VAL A 128 0.81 -14.97 -35.30
CA VAL A 128 0.76 -15.74 -36.53
C VAL A 128 -0.51 -15.37 -37.29
N VAL A 129 -0.37 -15.12 -38.59
CA VAL A 129 -1.47 -14.86 -39.52
C VAL A 129 -1.76 -16.12 -40.34
N ILE A 130 -3.01 -16.55 -40.34
CA ILE A 130 -3.50 -17.64 -41.18
C ILE A 130 -4.50 -17.06 -42.18
N ALA A 131 -4.09 -16.95 -43.44
CA ALA A 131 -4.96 -16.51 -44.53
C ALA A 131 -6.05 -17.55 -44.81
N ARG A 132 -7.28 -17.11 -45.10
CA ARG A 132 -8.36 -18.03 -45.48
C ARG A 132 -8.08 -18.68 -46.83
N GLY A 133 -8.32 -19.99 -46.93
CA GLY A 133 -8.21 -20.76 -48.16
C GLY A 133 -6.79 -21.19 -48.55
N ALA A 134 -5.78 -20.83 -47.77
CA ALA A 134 -4.42 -21.36 -47.91
C ALA A 134 -4.21 -22.60 -47.03
N ASP A 135 -3.26 -23.46 -47.42
CA ASP A 135 -2.76 -24.51 -46.52
C ASP A 135 -1.95 -23.85 -45.40
N SER A 136 -2.60 -23.70 -44.24
CA SER A 136 -2.04 -23.05 -43.05
C SER A 136 -0.74 -23.72 -42.60
N THR A 137 -0.66 -25.04 -42.72
CA THR A 137 0.50 -25.81 -42.27
C THR A 137 1.66 -25.62 -43.24
N ALA A 138 1.41 -25.64 -44.55
CA ALA A 138 2.45 -25.37 -45.53
C ALA A 138 3.03 -23.95 -45.42
N SER A 139 2.19 -22.94 -45.20
CA SER A 139 2.64 -21.56 -44.99
C SER A 139 3.51 -21.42 -43.74
N LEU A 140 3.10 -22.01 -42.62
CA LEU A 140 3.87 -22.03 -41.37
C LEU A 140 5.22 -22.74 -41.54
N MET A 141 5.23 -23.92 -42.17
CA MET A 141 6.46 -24.68 -42.41
C MET A 141 7.44 -23.88 -43.27
N ARG A 142 6.95 -23.21 -44.31
CA ARG A 142 7.78 -22.34 -45.16
C ARG A 142 8.36 -21.16 -44.37
N ALA A 143 7.54 -20.49 -43.55
CA ALA A 143 7.97 -19.36 -42.74
C ALA A 143 9.05 -19.75 -41.72
N CYS A 144 9.02 -20.99 -41.22
CA CYS A 144 10.03 -21.54 -40.32
C CYS A 144 11.25 -22.17 -41.02
N GLY A 145 11.30 -22.22 -42.36
CA GLY A 145 12.36 -22.92 -43.09
C GLY A 145 12.36 -24.45 -42.90
N ALA A 146 11.21 -25.03 -42.52
CA ALA A 146 11.08 -26.44 -42.21
C ALA A 146 10.68 -27.27 -43.44
N ALA A 147 11.33 -28.43 -43.63
CA ALA A 147 10.99 -29.36 -44.70
C ALA A 147 9.64 -30.03 -44.41
N GLY A 148 8.63 -29.70 -45.21
CA GLY A 148 7.24 -30.03 -44.84
C GLY A 148 6.28 -30.43 -45.96
N SER A 149 6.67 -30.37 -47.23
CA SER A 149 5.81 -30.85 -48.31
C SER A 149 6.63 -31.38 -49.48
N PRO A 150 6.32 -32.58 -50.01
CA PRO A 150 7.09 -33.21 -51.09
C PRO A 150 7.09 -32.40 -52.40
N ASP A 151 6.16 -31.46 -52.57
CA ASP A 151 5.97 -30.66 -53.79
C ASP A 151 6.49 -29.21 -53.68
N GLN A 152 7.11 -28.80 -52.58
CA GLN A 152 7.64 -27.43 -52.43
C GLN A 152 9.10 -27.42 -52.00
N ALA A 153 9.92 -26.66 -52.73
CA ALA A 153 11.30 -26.36 -52.35
C ALA A 153 11.30 -25.72 -50.97
N THR A 154 11.86 -26.43 -49.99
CA THR A 154 12.04 -25.92 -48.62
C THR A 154 12.99 -24.73 -48.70
N PRO A 155 12.61 -23.52 -48.25
CA PRO A 155 13.51 -22.38 -48.26
C PRO A 155 14.73 -22.67 -47.36
N ALA A 156 15.91 -22.17 -47.74
CA ALA A 156 17.08 -22.30 -46.90
C ALA A 156 16.84 -21.59 -45.56
N PRO A 157 17.44 -22.03 -44.44
CA PRO A 157 17.23 -21.41 -43.11
C PRO A 157 17.48 -19.90 -43.08
N GLN A 158 18.36 -19.39 -43.93
CA GLN A 158 18.65 -17.97 -44.11
C GLN A 158 17.50 -17.17 -44.76
N ASP A 159 16.65 -17.85 -45.54
CA ASP A 159 15.51 -17.29 -46.25
C ASP A 159 14.19 -17.46 -45.47
N ALA A 160 14.25 -18.07 -44.28
CA ALA A 160 13.11 -18.21 -43.38
C ALA A 160 12.66 -16.84 -42.80
N GLU A 161 11.39 -16.71 -42.43
CA GLU A 161 10.88 -15.52 -41.75
C GLU A 161 11.42 -15.43 -40.32
N ILE A 162 11.53 -16.56 -39.62
CA ILE A 162 12.02 -16.68 -38.24
C ILE A 162 13.10 -17.76 -38.12
N GLY A 163 13.99 -17.65 -37.12
CA GLY A 163 14.99 -18.69 -36.84
C GLY A 163 16.23 -18.65 -37.74
N ARG A 164 16.56 -17.50 -38.34
CA ARG A 164 17.66 -17.34 -39.31
C ARG A 164 19.06 -17.63 -38.77
N VAL A 165 19.26 -17.53 -37.44
CA VAL A 165 20.58 -17.68 -36.80
C VAL A 165 20.57 -18.92 -35.89
N PRO A 166 21.51 -19.87 -36.09
CA PRO A 166 21.63 -21.02 -35.21
C PRO A 166 22.19 -20.61 -33.84
N ALA A 167 21.66 -21.21 -32.77
CA ALA A 167 22.21 -21.04 -31.43
C ALA A 167 23.57 -21.77 -31.32
N THR A 168 24.60 -21.10 -30.80
CA THR A 168 25.91 -21.72 -30.58
C THR A 168 25.99 -22.39 -29.21
N PRO A 169 26.82 -23.44 -29.02
CA PRO A 169 27.00 -24.07 -27.71
C PRO A 169 27.39 -23.07 -26.61
N GLN A 170 28.22 -22.07 -26.93
CA GLN A 170 28.62 -21.02 -25.98
C GLN A 170 27.43 -20.16 -25.51
N GLN A 171 26.47 -19.85 -26.38
CA GLN A 171 25.27 -19.10 -26.01
C GLN A 171 24.34 -19.90 -25.10
N VAL A 172 24.26 -21.22 -25.33
CA VAL A 172 23.49 -22.13 -24.48
C VAL A 172 24.14 -22.23 -23.09
N ASP A 173 25.46 -22.42 -23.03
CA ASP A 173 26.19 -22.51 -21.76
C ASP A 173 26.10 -21.22 -20.95
N ALA A 174 26.22 -20.05 -21.60
CA ALA A 174 26.03 -18.75 -20.96
C ALA A 174 24.61 -18.61 -20.37
N SER A 175 23.58 -19.07 -21.10
CA SER A 175 22.20 -19.05 -20.62
C SER A 175 21.99 -20.00 -19.43
N LEU A 176 22.61 -21.20 -19.46
CA LEU A 176 22.55 -22.16 -18.37
C LEU A 176 23.26 -21.66 -17.11
N GLN A 177 24.38 -20.95 -17.26
CA GLN A 177 25.10 -20.36 -16.14
C GLN A 177 24.29 -19.22 -15.50
N ALA A 178 23.68 -18.35 -16.31
CA ALA A 178 22.77 -17.32 -15.83
C ALA A 178 21.57 -17.89 -15.05
N LEU A 179 20.98 -18.99 -15.53
CA LEU A 179 19.89 -19.69 -14.84
C LEU A 179 20.32 -20.36 -13.53
N LYS A 180 21.61 -20.71 -13.36
CA LYS A 180 22.14 -21.22 -12.09
C LYS A 180 22.36 -20.11 -11.07
N GLU A 181 22.84 -18.95 -11.52
CA GLU A 181 23.08 -17.79 -10.66
C GLU A 181 21.76 -17.14 -10.21
N LEU A 182 20.77 -17.09 -11.09
CA LEU A 182 19.43 -16.55 -10.84
C LEU A 182 18.38 -17.61 -11.21
N PRO A 183 18.08 -18.56 -10.28
CA PRO A 183 17.09 -19.60 -10.56
C PRO A 183 15.70 -18.99 -10.74
N PRO A 184 14.87 -19.53 -11.64
CA PRO A 184 13.51 -19.08 -11.81
C PRO A 184 12.75 -19.24 -10.49
N LYS A 185 12.06 -18.18 -10.06
CA LYS A 185 11.13 -18.29 -8.93
C LYS A 185 10.06 -19.33 -9.28
N LYS A 186 9.76 -20.23 -8.35
CA LYS A 186 8.66 -21.18 -8.53
C LYS A 186 7.36 -20.40 -8.80
N PHE A 187 6.70 -20.69 -9.92
CA PHE A 187 5.56 -19.90 -10.42
C PHE A 187 4.42 -19.78 -9.39
N ASP A 188 4.17 -20.83 -8.61
CA ASP A 188 3.12 -20.85 -7.58
C ASP A 188 3.40 -19.85 -6.44
N VAL A 189 4.67 -19.62 -6.11
CA VAL A 189 5.11 -18.72 -5.04
C VAL A 189 4.76 -17.27 -5.38
N ALA A 190 5.11 -16.83 -6.59
CA ALA A 190 4.84 -15.47 -7.03
C ALA A 190 3.34 -15.20 -7.21
N ARG A 191 2.54 -16.22 -7.55
CA ARG A 191 1.09 -16.10 -7.64
C ARG A 191 0.45 -15.97 -6.26
N ILE A 192 0.84 -16.84 -5.32
CA ILE A 192 0.33 -16.83 -3.95
C ILE A 192 0.71 -15.51 -3.25
N GLU A 193 1.96 -15.07 -3.37
CA GLU A 193 2.43 -13.81 -2.82
C GLU A 193 1.58 -12.63 -3.32
N ARG A 194 1.35 -12.51 -4.64
CA ARG A 194 0.50 -11.44 -5.19
C ARG A 194 -0.93 -11.47 -4.68
N VAL A 195 -1.55 -12.64 -4.53
CA VAL A 195 -2.92 -12.75 -4.03
C VAL A 195 -3.02 -12.18 -2.62
N TYR A 196 -2.12 -12.60 -1.72
CA TYR A 196 -2.09 -12.11 -0.35
C TYR A 196 -1.67 -10.65 -0.27
N GLU A 197 -0.61 -10.24 -0.98
CA GLU A 197 -0.18 -8.85 -1.05
C GLU A 197 -1.31 -7.95 -1.53
N SER A 198 -2.12 -8.36 -2.53
CA SER A 198 -3.22 -7.54 -3.02
C SER A 198 -4.33 -7.30 -1.99
N LYS A 199 -4.47 -8.19 -1.00
CA LYS A 199 -5.58 -8.22 -0.05
C LYS A 199 -5.19 -7.73 1.35
N ILE A 200 -3.98 -8.04 1.81
CA ILE A 200 -3.53 -7.78 3.18
C ILE A 200 -2.14 -7.12 3.24
N GLN A 201 -1.89 -6.35 4.31
CA GLN A 201 -0.58 -5.80 4.67
C GLN A 201 -0.40 -5.82 6.19
N PHE A 202 0.83 -5.95 6.67
CA PHE A 202 1.15 -5.75 8.08
C PHE A 202 1.18 -4.26 8.42
N VAL A 203 0.74 -3.93 9.63
CA VAL A 203 0.78 -2.56 10.18
C VAL A 203 1.45 -2.59 11.55
N GLU A 204 2.50 -1.79 11.71
CA GLU A 204 3.03 -1.46 13.02
C GLU A 204 2.55 -0.06 13.37
N LEU A 205 1.65 0.07 14.35
CA LEU A 205 1.12 1.34 14.83
C LEU A 205 1.60 1.58 16.27
N GLU A 206 2.22 2.72 16.52
CA GLU A 206 2.77 3.09 17.82
C GLU A 206 2.39 4.53 18.20
N LEU A 207 1.90 4.73 19.42
CA LEU A 207 1.67 6.05 20.02
C LEU A 207 2.57 6.17 21.25
N THR A 208 3.48 7.15 21.25
CA THR A 208 4.48 7.35 22.31
C THR A 208 4.42 8.78 22.86
N GLY A 209 5.00 9.02 24.04
CA GLY A 209 5.23 10.38 24.57
C GLY A 209 3.98 11.15 25.02
N TYR A 210 2.82 10.49 25.13
CA TYR A 210 1.52 11.08 25.48
C TYR A 210 1.13 10.97 26.98
N ARG A 211 1.98 10.39 27.84
CA ARG A 211 1.68 10.18 29.27
C ARG A 211 2.45 11.16 30.15
N LEU A 212 1.77 12.17 30.69
CA LEU A 212 2.37 13.16 31.60
C LEU A 212 2.62 12.60 32.99
N SER A 213 1.75 11.70 33.47
CA SER A 213 1.75 11.14 34.82
C SER A 213 3.02 10.36 35.20
N ALA A 214 3.89 10.03 34.24
CA ALA A 214 5.08 9.22 34.45
C ALA A 214 6.39 10.01 34.64
N LYS A 215 6.44 11.33 34.43
CA LYS A 215 7.68 12.12 34.52
C LYS A 215 7.90 12.75 35.90
N ARG A 216 9.12 12.62 36.42
CA ARG A 216 9.58 13.26 37.68
C ARG A 216 10.63 14.33 37.36
N VAL A 217 10.45 15.53 37.90
CA VAL A 217 11.43 16.62 37.83
C VAL A 217 12.35 16.55 39.05
N ASN A 218 13.66 16.80 38.86
CA ASN A 218 14.67 16.74 39.91
C ASN A 218 15.17 18.16 40.25
N ILE A 219 15.08 18.57 41.52
CA ILE A 219 15.59 19.88 41.96
C ILE A 219 17.05 19.76 42.43
N PRO A 220 17.94 20.70 42.09
CA PRO A 220 19.29 20.76 42.64
C PRO A 220 19.31 20.77 44.18
N ASN A 221 20.14 19.91 44.77
CA ASN A 221 20.22 19.72 46.23
C ASN A 221 20.69 20.96 46.99
N ASP A 222 21.35 21.91 46.33
CA ASP A 222 21.84 23.15 46.93
C ASP A 222 20.74 24.22 47.14
N LEU A 223 19.57 24.06 46.51
CA LEU A 223 18.36 24.83 46.81
C LEU A 223 17.53 24.21 47.95
N LEU A 224 17.83 22.96 48.32
CA LEU A 224 17.14 22.18 49.37
C LEU A 224 17.89 22.26 50.72
N LEU A 225 18.35 23.44 51.11
CA LEU A 225 19.04 23.65 52.38
C LEU A 225 18.04 23.67 53.55
N GLY A 226 18.00 22.59 54.33
CA GLY A 226 17.27 22.45 55.59
C GLY A 226 16.07 21.50 55.53
N GLU A 227 16.02 20.52 56.43
CA GLU A 227 14.95 19.53 56.56
C GLU A 227 13.66 20.12 57.14
N ASP A 228 12.89 20.86 56.33
CA ASP A 228 11.57 21.33 56.73
C ASP A 228 10.47 20.51 56.04
N LYS A 229 9.72 19.71 56.83
CA LYS A 229 8.62 18.87 56.34
C LYS A 229 7.53 19.70 55.64
N ALA A 230 7.31 20.94 56.06
CA ALA A 230 6.33 21.84 55.45
C ALA A 230 6.75 22.30 54.04
N LEU A 231 8.04 22.60 53.84
CA LEU A 231 8.57 22.94 52.51
C LEU A 231 8.57 21.71 51.60
N LYS A 232 8.97 20.53 52.09
CA LYS A 232 8.87 19.27 51.33
C LYS A 232 7.43 18.96 50.93
N GLN A 233 6.44 19.19 51.80
CA GLN A 233 5.02 19.03 51.44
C GLN A 233 4.52 20.09 50.45
N ARG A 234 4.89 21.37 50.60
CA ARG A 234 4.52 22.42 49.63
C ARG A 234 5.15 22.21 48.27
N LEU A 235 6.44 21.85 48.24
CA LEU A 235 7.12 21.37 47.04
C LEU A 235 6.32 20.21 46.44
N LYS A 236 6.08 19.15 47.20
CA LYS A 236 5.31 17.97 46.75
C LYS A 236 3.91 18.34 46.23
N ASN A 237 3.23 19.33 46.82
CA ASN A 237 1.91 19.81 46.40
C ASN A 237 1.96 20.69 45.13
N SER A 238 2.95 21.56 45.00
CA SER A 238 3.24 22.28 43.74
C SER A 238 3.68 21.32 42.64
N PHE A 239 4.34 20.21 42.99
CA PHE A 239 4.64 19.09 42.10
C PHE A 239 3.40 18.23 41.77
N LEU A 240 2.38 18.17 42.64
CA LEU A 240 1.12 17.44 42.39
C LEU A 240 0.29 18.07 41.27
N LEU A 241 0.37 19.39 41.08
CA LEU A 241 -0.18 20.08 39.90
C LEU A 241 0.45 19.63 38.58
N LEU A 242 1.63 18.99 38.64
CA LEU A 242 2.36 18.42 37.51
C LEU A 242 2.36 16.87 37.52
N GLN A 243 1.94 16.21 38.62
CA GLN A 243 1.97 14.74 38.81
C GLN A 243 0.63 14.02 38.50
N GLY A 244 -0.31 14.66 37.81
CA GLY A 244 -1.38 13.91 37.15
C GLY A 244 -2.46 13.29 38.06
N GLU A 245 -2.72 13.83 39.25
CA GLU A 245 -3.99 13.52 39.94
C GLU A 245 -5.20 14.22 39.28
N GLN A 246 -4.95 15.23 38.43
CA GLN A 246 -5.95 15.81 37.54
C GLN A 246 -5.49 15.62 36.10
N THR A 247 -6.27 14.89 35.30
CA THR A 247 -6.11 14.84 33.84
C THR A 247 -6.22 16.25 33.28
N ILE A 248 -5.14 16.72 32.64
CA ILE A 248 -5.17 18.00 31.92
C ILE A 248 -6.23 17.89 30.82
N THR A 249 -7.31 18.64 31.00
CA THR A 249 -8.38 18.74 30.02
C THR A 249 -8.14 20.03 29.24
N VAL A 250 -7.92 19.90 27.94
CA VAL A 250 -7.75 21.06 27.06
C VAL A 250 -8.88 21.10 26.05
N GLN A 251 -9.27 22.31 25.67
CA GLN A 251 -10.22 22.51 24.60
C GLN A 251 -9.46 22.64 23.29
N ILE A 252 -9.72 21.73 22.35
CA ILE A 252 -9.21 21.80 20.98
C ILE A 252 -10.37 22.00 20.01
N SER A 253 -10.10 22.58 18.85
CA SER A 253 -11.12 22.73 17.81
C SER A 253 -11.58 21.35 17.29
N ASP A 254 -12.89 21.14 17.17
CA ASP A 254 -13.46 19.97 16.48
C ASP A 254 -13.05 20.02 15.01
N LEU A 255 -12.29 19.03 14.55
CA LEU A 255 -11.86 18.97 13.16
C LEU A 255 -12.85 18.13 12.36
N ASP A 256 -13.25 18.63 11.18
CA ASP A 256 -14.10 17.85 10.31
C ASP A 256 -13.35 16.61 9.78
N PRO A 257 -13.94 15.40 9.84
CA PRO A 257 -13.29 14.18 9.38
C PRO A 257 -12.88 14.19 7.90
N LYS A 258 -13.52 15.00 7.06
CA LYS A 258 -13.26 15.05 5.61
C LYS A 258 -12.35 16.20 5.20
N THR A 259 -12.52 17.37 5.78
CA THR A 259 -11.75 18.56 5.38
C THR A 259 -10.57 18.85 6.32
N GLN A 260 -10.52 18.22 7.49
CA GLN A 260 -9.57 18.52 8.57
C GLN A 260 -9.61 19.98 9.05
N GLU A 261 -10.66 20.72 8.68
CA GLU A 261 -10.85 22.10 9.09
C GLU A 261 -11.65 22.17 10.39
N PRO A 262 -11.44 23.22 11.21
CA PRO A 262 -12.25 23.46 12.40
C PRO A 262 -13.73 23.62 12.02
N ARG A 263 -14.58 22.74 12.54
CA ARG A 263 -16.03 22.90 12.43
C ARG A 263 -16.45 24.16 13.15
N LYS A 264 -17.29 24.96 12.50
CA LYS A 264 -17.77 26.23 13.03
C LYS A 264 -19.18 26.09 13.56
N ASP A 265 -19.48 26.78 14.66
CA ASP A 265 -20.83 26.93 15.19
C ASP A 265 -21.68 27.85 14.28
N SER A 266 -22.95 28.05 14.65
CA SER A 266 -23.87 28.95 13.96
C SER A 266 -23.40 30.40 13.88
N ASP A 267 -22.42 30.80 14.71
CA ASP A 267 -21.85 32.14 14.79
C ASP A 267 -20.46 32.23 14.11
N GLY A 268 -20.02 31.18 13.42
CA GLY A 268 -18.76 31.13 12.68
C GLY A 268 -17.50 30.92 13.54
N LYS A 269 -17.64 30.59 14.84
CA LYS A 269 -16.53 30.28 15.74
C LYS A 269 -16.24 28.78 15.76
N PRO A 270 -14.97 28.36 15.90
CA PRO A 270 -14.62 26.94 15.95
C PRO A 270 -15.26 26.29 17.19
N ILE A 271 -15.95 25.17 16.97
CA ILE A 271 -16.52 24.34 18.02
C ILE A 271 -15.35 23.76 18.82
N LEU A 272 -15.34 23.99 20.13
CA LEU A 272 -14.31 23.49 21.02
C LEU A 272 -14.78 22.18 21.67
N VAL A 273 -13.93 21.16 21.62
CA VAL A 273 -14.16 19.84 22.22
C VAL A 273 -13.15 19.63 23.33
N GLU A 274 -13.62 19.09 24.44
CA GLU A 274 -12.76 18.69 25.54
C GLU A 274 -11.96 17.45 25.15
N TRP A 275 -10.64 17.56 25.23
CA TRP A 275 -9.70 16.50 24.96
C TRP A 275 -8.87 16.18 26.19
N THR A 276 -8.65 14.87 26.39
CA THR A 276 -7.89 14.31 27.52
C THR A 276 -6.96 13.20 27.03
N GLU A 277 -6.01 12.77 27.85
CA GLU A 277 -5.17 11.59 27.56
C GLU A 277 -6.01 10.31 27.31
N ALA A 278 -7.16 10.19 27.98
CA ALA A 278 -8.08 9.07 27.79
C ALA A 278 -8.75 9.08 26.41
N GLU A 279 -8.98 10.27 25.85
CA GLU A 279 -9.52 10.42 24.49
C GLU A 279 -8.51 9.93 23.44
N LEU A 280 -7.22 10.26 23.61
CA LEU A 280 -6.15 9.74 22.76
C LEU A 280 -6.10 8.21 22.78
N GLU A 281 -6.19 7.61 23.97
CA GLU A 281 -6.21 6.16 24.12
C GLU A 281 -7.46 5.54 23.49
N ARG A 282 -8.62 6.20 23.62
CA ARG A 282 -9.88 5.78 22.98
C ARG A 282 -9.78 5.81 21.47
N GLN A 283 -9.29 6.89 20.87
CA GLN A 283 -9.10 7.01 19.42
C GLN A 283 -8.06 6.01 18.91
N ARG A 284 -6.97 5.81 19.65
CA ARG A 284 -5.98 4.78 19.36
C ARG A 284 -6.65 3.41 19.33
N LYS A 285 -7.41 3.04 20.36
CA LYS A 285 -8.10 1.75 20.43
C LYS A 285 -9.11 1.57 19.29
N ALA A 286 -9.88 2.62 18.97
CA ALA A 286 -10.80 2.58 17.83
C ALA A 286 -10.07 2.29 16.50
N LEU A 287 -8.87 2.85 16.28
CA LEU A 287 -8.07 2.49 15.10
C LEU A 287 -7.70 1.00 15.05
N TYR A 288 -7.41 0.38 16.20
CA TYR A 288 -7.16 -1.07 16.24
C TYR A 288 -8.44 -1.85 15.96
N ASP A 289 -9.53 -1.53 16.66
CA ASP A 289 -10.78 -2.30 16.59
C ASP A 289 -11.46 -2.17 15.21
N ASP A 290 -11.41 -1.00 14.58
CA ASP A 290 -12.11 -0.73 13.31
C ASP A 290 -11.35 -1.23 12.07
N PHE A 291 -10.01 -1.22 12.11
CA PHE A 291 -9.18 -1.44 10.92
C PHE A 291 -8.19 -2.59 11.02
N LEU A 292 -7.71 -2.92 12.22
CA LEU A 292 -6.59 -3.85 12.41
C LEU A 292 -7.09 -5.20 12.92
N ILE A 293 -6.50 -6.25 12.38
CA ILE A 293 -6.77 -7.63 12.77
C ILE A 293 -5.51 -8.16 13.42
N ASN A 294 -5.62 -8.48 14.71
CA ASN A 294 -4.52 -9.04 15.46
C ASN A 294 -4.32 -10.51 15.06
N VAL A 295 -3.14 -10.83 14.53
CA VAL A 295 -2.72 -12.19 14.23
C VAL A 295 -1.67 -12.61 15.27
N PRO A 296 -2.06 -13.41 16.28
CA PRO A 296 -1.17 -13.82 17.36
C PRO A 296 0.19 -14.30 16.86
N ARG A 297 1.27 -13.77 17.43
CA ARG A 297 2.70 -14.05 17.09
C ARG A 297 3.19 -13.51 15.74
N PHE A 298 2.32 -13.02 14.88
CA PHE A 298 2.69 -12.47 13.56
C PHE A 298 2.52 -10.96 13.48
N GLY A 299 1.66 -10.36 14.32
CA GLY A 299 1.48 -8.91 14.42
C GLY A 299 0.07 -8.48 14.00
N GLN A 300 -0.06 -7.22 13.61
CA GLN A 300 -1.34 -6.62 13.20
C GLN A 300 -1.40 -6.54 11.68
N ILE A 301 -2.55 -6.89 11.12
CA ILE A 301 -2.79 -6.89 9.67
C ILE A 301 -3.95 -5.94 9.36
N ILE A 302 -3.82 -5.20 8.26
CA ILE A 302 -4.89 -4.42 7.66
C ILE A 302 -5.27 -5.01 6.31
N MET A 303 -6.56 -4.91 5.97
CA MET A 303 -7.03 -5.18 4.61
C MET A 303 -6.68 -4.01 3.71
N ARG A 304 -6.06 -4.24 2.54
CA ARG A 304 -5.66 -3.17 1.61
C ARG A 304 -6.83 -2.28 1.17
N ARG A 305 -8.03 -2.86 1.02
CA ARG A 305 -9.27 -2.11 0.71
C ARG A 305 -9.65 -1.07 1.79
N ASN A 306 -9.25 -1.30 3.04
CA ASN A 306 -9.53 -0.41 4.16
C ASN A 306 -8.42 0.65 4.35
N ARG A 307 -7.30 0.53 3.63
CA ARG A 307 -6.15 1.43 3.75
C ARG A 307 -6.51 2.90 3.51
N PRO A 308 -7.30 3.27 2.49
CA PRO A 308 -7.64 4.68 2.28
C PRO A 308 -8.36 5.31 3.48
N ALA A 309 -9.35 4.58 4.04
CA ALA A 309 -10.10 5.04 5.21
C ALA A 309 -9.23 5.08 6.49
N PHE A 310 -8.29 4.13 6.65
CA PHE A 310 -7.33 4.15 7.74
C PHE A 310 -6.37 5.35 7.64
N ASP A 311 -5.83 5.62 6.45
CA ASP A 311 -4.91 6.74 6.21
C ASP A 311 -5.60 8.09 6.49
N GLU A 312 -6.87 8.26 6.07
CA GLU A 312 -7.69 9.42 6.40
C GLU A 312 -7.86 9.58 7.91
N ARG A 313 -8.22 8.49 8.62
CA ARG A 313 -8.46 8.49 10.06
C ARG A 313 -7.18 8.79 10.87
N VAL A 314 -6.04 8.21 10.46
CA VAL A 314 -4.73 8.45 11.07
C VAL A 314 -4.26 9.88 10.84
N SER A 315 -4.49 10.42 9.63
CA SER A 315 -4.16 11.82 9.30
C SER A 315 -4.96 12.80 10.18
N LEU A 316 -6.27 12.55 10.34
CA LEU A 316 -7.11 13.31 11.27
C LEU A 316 -6.59 13.22 12.71
N LEU A 317 -6.33 12.00 13.20
CA LEU A 317 -5.82 11.81 14.56
C LEU A 317 -4.48 12.51 14.78
N LYS A 318 -3.59 12.52 13.79
CA LYS A 318 -2.31 13.24 13.85
C LYS A 318 -2.51 14.76 13.97
N ALA A 319 -3.46 15.33 13.22
CA ALA A 319 -3.82 16.74 13.33
C ALA A 319 -4.39 17.07 14.73
N GLN A 320 -5.26 16.20 15.25
CA GLN A 320 -5.82 16.37 16.59
C GLN A 320 -4.75 16.22 17.69
N ILE A 321 -3.81 15.27 17.56
CA ILE A 321 -2.64 15.12 18.46
C ILE A 321 -1.80 16.39 18.45
N ALA A 322 -1.57 17.00 17.28
CA ALA A 322 -0.79 18.23 17.19
C ALA A 322 -1.49 19.40 17.89
N ALA A 323 -2.80 19.57 17.67
CA ALA A 323 -3.60 20.60 18.35
C ALA A 323 -3.64 20.37 19.88
N PHE A 324 -3.80 19.12 20.31
CA PHE A 324 -3.75 18.73 21.71
C PHE A 324 -2.38 19.02 22.33
N ASN A 325 -1.30 18.65 21.64
CA ASN A 325 0.06 18.92 22.10
C ASN A 325 0.30 20.42 22.30
N GLU A 326 -0.11 21.26 21.34
CA GLU A 326 0.02 22.72 21.45
C GLU A 326 -0.78 23.27 22.65
N ALA A 327 -2.02 22.82 22.83
CA ALA A 327 -2.88 23.27 23.93
C ALA A 327 -2.35 22.81 25.29
N VAL A 328 -1.84 21.58 25.38
CA VAL A 328 -1.21 21.03 26.58
C VAL A 328 0.09 21.78 26.90
N GLN A 329 0.95 22.02 25.91
CA GLN A 329 2.19 22.79 26.11
C GLN A 329 1.90 24.20 26.63
N LYS A 330 0.94 24.92 26.05
CA LYS A 330 0.52 26.25 26.56
C LYS A 330 0.02 26.20 28.00
N THR A 331 -0.73 25.15 28.36
CA THR A 331 -1.26 24.98 29.72
C THR A 331 -0.15 24.63 30.70
N LEU A 332 0.77 23.74 30.31
CA LEU A 332 1.94 23.36 31.09
C LEU A 332 2.87 24.54 31.30
N ASP A 333 3.17 25.33 30.27
CA ASP A 333 4.03 26.52 30.38
C ASP A 333 3.45 27.53 31.39
N ARG A 334 2.14 27.77 31.35
CA ARG A 334 1.47 28.66 32.31
C ARG A 334 1.55 28.12 33.74
N ASN A 335 1.26 26.83 33.92
CA ASN A 335 1.30 26.19 35.24
C ASN A 335 2.74 26.14 35.79
N LEU A 336 3.72 25.91 34.92
CA LEU A 336 5.14 25.84 35.26
C LEU A 336 5.68 27.21 35.65
N GLU A 337 5.34 28.27 34.90
CA GLU A 337 5.71 29.65 35.26
C GLU A 337 5.07 30.07 36.59
N ALA A 338 3.79 29.75 36.83
CA ALA A 338 3.12 30.02 38.10
C ALA A 338 3.75 29.23 39.28
N ALA A 339 4.14 27.97 39.04
CA ALA A 339 4.80 27.14 40.04
C ALA A 339 6.22 27.63 40.35
N ILE A 340 6.99 28.01 39.33
CA ILE A 340 8.32 28.63 39.49
C ILE A 340 8.18 29.91 40.32
N GLU A 341 7.19 30.73 40.02
CA GLU A 341 7.00 32.01 40.69
C GLU A 341 6.64 31.83 42.17
N ALA A 342 5.68 30.95 42.47
CA ALA A 342 5.33 30.62 43.85
C ALA A 342 6.51 30.01 44.61
N LEU A 343 7.33 29.20 43.95
CA LEU A 343 8.49 28.57 44.55
C LEU A 343 9.64 29.57 44.80
N ALA A 344 9.92 30.45 43.84
CA ALA A 344 10.91 31.51 43.97
C ALA A 344 10.57 32.43 45.14
N GLN A 345 9.31 32.85 45.26
CA GLN A 345 8.83 33.66 46.39
C GLN A 345 8.94 32.92 47.73
N THR A 346 8.71 31.61 47.75
CA THR A 346 8.85 30.79 48.96
C THR A 346 10.32 30.60 49.38
N LEU A 347 11.23 30.49 48.42
CA LEU A 347 12.66 30.27 48.67
C LEU A 347 13.42 31.57 48.97
N LEU A 348 12.92 32.72 48.52
CA LEU A 348 13.55 34.04 48.68
C LEU A 348 14.03 34.34 50.13
N PRO A 349 13.22 34.18 51.20
CA PRO A 349 13.67 34.48 52.56
C PRO A 349 14.85 33.61 53.02
N ARG A 350 14.93 32.36 52.52
CA ARG A 350 15.98 31.41 52.90
C ARG A 350 17.27 31.69 52.16
N VAL A 351 17.17 31.94 50.86
CA VAL A 351 18.32 32.27 50.01
C VAL A 351 18.92 33.62 50.39
N ARG A 352 18.10 34.57 50.84
CA ARG A 352 18.58 35.83 51.43
C ARG A 352 19.38 35.62 52.72
N THR A 353 19.00 34.64 53.53
CA THR A 353 19.69 34.32 54.80
C THR A 353 21.00 33.59 54.56
N ASN A 354 21.06 32.74 53.52
CA ASN A 354 22.25 31.98 53.16
C ASN A 354 22.42 31.98 51.63
N ILE A 355 23.10 33.01 51.11
CA ILE A 355 23.28 33.18 49.66
C ILE A 355 24.24 32.11 49.14
N PRO A 356 23.80 31.23 48.21
CA PRO A 356 24.67 30.26 47.58
C PRO A 356 25.90 30.93 46.94
N GLN A 357 27.08 30.32 47.06
CA GLN A 357 28.32 30.85 46.49
C GLN A 357 28.21 31.21 45.00
N ARG A 358 27.39 30.47 44.24
CA ARG A 358 27.14 30.74 42.82
C ARG A 358 26.45 32.10 42.59
N TYR A 359 25.51 32.49 43.45
CA TYR A 359 24.83 33.79 43.36
C TYR A 359 25.73 34.92 43.87
N ALA A 360 26.52 34.66 44.91
CA ALA A 360 27.47 35.64 45.44
C ALA A 360 28.52 36.08 44.40
N ARG A 361 28.92 35.19 43.48
CA ARG A 361 29.83 35.51 42.36
C ARG A 361 29.21 36.43 41.31
N VAL A 362 27.90 36.35 41.09
CA VAL A 362 27.19 37.09 40.03
C VAL A 362 26.66 38.43 40.55
N LEU A 363 26.22 38.48 41.81
CA LEU A 363 25.55 39.65 42.38
C LEU A 363 26.50 40.80 42.76
N ALA A 364 27.80 40.55 42.98
CA ALA A 364 28.90 41.53 43.17
C ALA A 364 28.62 42.82 44.01
N ILE A 365 27.56 42.85 44.82
CA ILE A 365 27.07 43.99 45.60
C ILE A 365 26.90 43.52 47.05
N ALA A 366 27.27 44.36 48.02
CA ALA A 366 27.27 44.02 49.46
C ALA A 366 25.87 43.71 50.04
N ALA A 367 24.79 44.12 49.37
CA ALA A 367 23.41 43.81 49.71
C ALA A 367 22.56 43.75 48.42
N PRO A 368 22.38 42.57 47.80
CA PRO A 368 21.54 42.42 46.62
C PRO A 368 20.08 42.72 46.94
N SER A 369 19.34 43.28 45.98
CA SER A 369 17.90 43.51 46.16
C SER A 369 17.13 42.19 46.11
N ASP A 370 15.94 42.16 46.72
CA ASP A 370 15.08 40.97 46.66
C ASP A 370 14.72 40.60 45.21
N GLU A 371 14.64 41.58 44.31
CA GLU A 371 14.35 41.36 42.88
C GLU A 371 15.53 40.68 42.16
N ASP A 372 16.78 41.03 42.50
CA ASP A 372 17.97 40.42 41.90
C ASP A 372 18.09 38.93 42.30
N VAL A 373 17.79 38.61 43.56
CA VAL A 373 17.79 37.24 44.07
C VAL A 373 16.63 36.43 43.47
N LEU A 374 15.44 37.03 43.33
CA LEU A 374 14.30 36.40 42.65
C LEU A 374 14.61 36.12 41.18
N SER A 375 15.26 37.03 40.48
CA SER A 375 15.63 36.86 39.07
C SER A 375 16.56 35.65 38.87
N LEU A 376 17.59 35.51 39.72
CA LEU A 376 18.50 34.37 39.68
C LEU A 376 17.81 33.05 40.08
N LEU A 377 16.91 33.09 41.07
CA LEU A 377 16.11 31.93 41.46
C LEU A 377 15.17 31.49 40.33
N ARG A 378 14.46 32.42 39.68
CA ARG A 378 13.62 32.12 38.50
C ARG A 378 14.45 31.49 37.39
N HIS A 379 15.63 32.05 37.10
CA HIS A 379 16.52 31.53 36.07
C HIS A 379 16.96 30.08 36.37
N ASP A 380 17.44 29.80 37.59
CA ASP A 380 17.88 28.46 37.99
C ASP A 380 16.75 27.45 38.05
N LEU A 381 15.59 27.86 38.58
CA LEU A 381 14.40 27.01 38.61
C LEU A 381 13.97 26.72 37.16
N LYS A 382 13.83 27.72 36.29
CA LYS A 382 13.46 27.53 34.89
C LYS A 382 14.43 26.60 34.15
N HIS A 383 15.73 26.76 34.39
CA HIS A 383 16.75 25.85 33.84
C HIS A 383 16.62 24.42 34.40
N SER A 384 16.26 24.27 35.68
CA SER A 384 16.09 22.95 36.31
C SER A 384 14.79 22.24 35.91
N PHE A 385 13.72 23.00 35.68
CA PHE A 385 12.42 22.47 35.27
C PHE A 385 12.36 22.09 33.77
N GLY A 386 13.24 22.67 32.94
CA GLY A 386 13.32 22.36 31.51
C GLY A 386 12.18 22.96 30.69
N SER A 387 12.03 22.51 29.44
CA SER A 387 10.96 22.96 28.53
C SER A 387 9.73 22.05 28.61
N SER A 388 8.52 22.61 28.48
CA SER A 388 7.28 21.82 28.36
C SER A 388 7.29 20.87 27.16
N ALA A 389 8.03 21.21 26.10
CA ALA A 389 8.24 20.36 24.94
C ALA A 389 9.03 19.08 25.25
N ASP A 390 9.90 19.12 26.26
CA ASP A 390 10.60 17.93 26.73
C ASP A 390 9.72 17.07 27.63
N LEU A 391 8.70 17.66 28.27
CA LEU A 391 7.77 16.97 29.16
C LEU A 391 6.68 16.24 28.38
N PHE A 392 6.10 16.89 27.35
CA PHE A 392 5.00 16.36 26.57
C PHE A 392 5.28 16.39 25.07
N LYS A 393 5.38 15.20 24.46
CA LYS A 393 5.65 15.05 23.03
C LYS A 393 4.96 13.80 22.48
N PRO A 394 3.63 13.83 22.32
CA PRO A 394 2.90 12.72 21.73
C PRO A 394 3.31 12.53 20.27
N GLU A 395 3.80 11.34 19.91
CA GLU A 395 4.18 10.97 18.55
C GLU A 395 3.43 9.71 18.11
N LEU A 396 2.70 9.83 17.01
CA LEU A 396 2.04 8.70 16.32
C LEU A 396 2.91 8.26 15.14
N ARG A 397 3.34 7.00 15.15
CA ARG A 397 4.14 6.38 14.09
C ARG A 397 3.41 5.18 13.53
N TRP A 398 3.49 5.00 12.21
CA TRP A 398 2.98 3.80 11.56
C TRP A 398 3.87 3.36 10.40
N VAL A 399 3.99 2.04 10.21
CA VAL A 399 4.74 1.44 9.10
C VAL A 399 3.91 0.31 8.50
N PHE A 400 3.84 0.29 7.18
CA PHE A 400 3.25 -0.82 6.42
C PHE A 400 4.35 -1.77 5.94
N LYS A 401 4.13 -3.07 6.08
CA LYS A 401 5.02 -4.10 5.55
C LYS A 401 4.22 -5.08 4.70
N ASP A 402 4.76 -5.45 3.55
CA ASP A 402 4.15 -6.45 2.68
C ASP A 402 4.32 -7.86 3.26
N VAL A 403 3.41 -8.75 2.87
CA VAL A 403 3.41 -10.14 3.36
C VAL A 403 4.34 -10.96 2.49
N THR A 404 5.35 -11.58 3.11
CA THR A 404 6.33 -12.39 2.36
C THR A 404 5.84 -13.81 2.13
N TYR A 405 6.38 -14.46 1.10
CA TYR A 405 6.13 -15.87 0.81
C TYR A 405 6.41 -16.80 2.02
N GLU A 406 7.47 -16.55 2.78
CA GLU A 406 7.82 -17.38 3.95
C GLU A 406 6.72 -17.34 5.00
N SER A 407 6.09 -16.17 5.18
CA SER A 407 4.97 -16.00 6.10
C SER A 407 3.72 -16.74 5.58
N ILE A 408 3.42 -16.63 4.29
CA ILE A 408 2.22 -17.25 3.67
C ILE A 408 2.35 -18.78 3.62
N SER A 409 3.55 -19.28 3.39
CA SER A 409 3.84 -20.72 3.32
C SER A 409 3.69 -21.41 4.67
N ASP A 410 3.87 -20.67 5.77
CA ASP A 410 3.69 -21.20 7.12
C ASP A 410 2.23 -21.61 7.33
N LYS A 411 2.00 -22.90 7.55
CA LYS A 411 0.68 -23.45 7.85
C LYS A 411 0.09 -22.84 9.12
N ASN A 412 0.92 -22.57 10.12
CA ASN A 412 0.47 -21.97 11.37
C ASN A 412 0.00 -20.52 11.14
N PHE A 413 0.69 -19.75 10.30
CA PHE A 413 0.23 -18.41 9.91
C PHE A 413 -1.16 -18.47 9.25
N ARG A 414 -1.33 -19.36 8.27
CA ARG A 414 -2.61 -19.52 7.55
C ARG A 414 -3.76 -19.90 8.47
N ASP A 415 -3.54 -20.86 9.36
CA ASP A 415 -4.56 -21.31 10.31
C ASP A 415 -4.96 -20.18 11.28
N VAL A 416 -3.97 -19.44 11.81
CA VAL A 416 -4.21 -18.33 12.74
C VAL A 416 -4.87 -17.14 12.03
N LEU A 417 -4.45 -16.81 10.81
CA LEU A 417 -5.05 -15.75 9.99
C LEU A 417 -6.50 -16.09 9.64
N SER A 418 -6.76 -17.31 9.18
CA SER A 418 -8.11 -17.79 8.86
C SER A 418 -9.03 -17.68 10.08
N LYS A 419 -8.52 -18.10 11.26
CA LYS A 419 -9.26 -17.96 12.52
C LYS A 419 -9.54 -16.49 12.87
N ALA A 420 -8.51 -15.64 12.84
CA ALA A 420 -8.66 -14.23 13.16
C ALA A 420 -9.66 -13.52 12.24
N LEU A 421 -9.64 -13.84 10.95
CA LEU A 421 -10.60 -13.31 9.97
C LEU A 421 -12.03 -13.78 10.23
N ARG A 422 -12.23 -15.05 10.62
CA ARG A 422 -13.55 -15.57 11.00
C ARG A 422 -14.07 -14.91 12.27
N ASP A 423 -13.21 -14.75 13.26
CA ASP A 423 -13.55 -14.09 14.53
C ASP A 423 -13.96 -12.62 14.31
N SER A 424 -13.41 -11.97 13.27
CA SER A 424 -13.81 -10.63 12.81
C SER A 424 -15.01 -10.61 11.84
N GLY A 425 -15.72 -11.73 11.64
CA GLY A 425 -16.92 -11.82 10.79
C GLY A 425 -16.65 -11.93 9.28
N GLY A 426 -15.42 -12.25 8.88
CA GLY A 426 -14.95 -12.27 7.50
C GLY A 426 -14.99 -13.63 6.80
N GLU A 427 -16.03 -14.46 6.97
CA GLU A 427 -16.09 -15.81 6.37
C GLU A 427 -15.88 -15.81 4.86
N ARG A 428 -16.55 -14.93 4.11
CA ARG A 428 -16.35 -14.79 2.65
C ARG A 428 -14.93 -14.37 2.27
N LEU A 429 -14.23 -13.62 3.13
CA LEU A 429 -12.86 -13.19 2.86
C LEU A 429 -11.89 -14.35 3.02
N VAL A 430 -12.13 -15.22 4.00
CA VAL A 430 -11.39 -16.48 4.15
C VAL A 430 -11.61 -17.36 2.93
N GLU A 431 -12.86 -17.57 2.51
CA GLU A 431 -13.13 -18.33 1.29
C GLU A 431 -12.38 -17.77 0.09
N GLN A 432 -12.41 -16.46 -0.14
CA GLN A 432 -11.70 -15.83 -1.26
C GLN A 432 -10.16 -15.85 -1.14
N LEU A 433 -9.60 -15.77 0.07
CA LEU A 433 -8.14 -15.80 0.29
C LEU A 433 -7.57 -17.20 0.10
N PHE A 434 -8.32 -18.23 0.48
CA PHE A 434 -7.86 -19.61 0.48
C PHE A 434 -8.38 -20.44 -0.72
N SER A 435 -9.52 -20.10 -1.33
CA SER A 435 -10.01 -20.78 -2.55
C SER A 435 -9.12 -20.52 -3.77
N GLU A 436 -8.57 -19.31 -3.89
CA GLU A 436 -7.64 -18.94 -4.96
C GLU A 436 -6.28 -19.66 -4.82
N HIS A 437 -5.92 -20.07 -3.61
CA HIS A 437 -4.76 -20.94 -3.37
C HIS A 437 -5.06 -22.40 -3.76
N ASP A 438 -6.23 -22.92 -3.40
CA ASP A 438 -6.61 -24.32 -3.66
C ASP A 438 -7.00 -24.58 -5.14
N ALA A 439 -7.26 -23.54 -5.93
CA ALA A 439 -7.60 -23.64 -7.35
C ALA A 439 -6.47 -24.21 -8.25
N ALA A 440 -5.24 -24.36 -7.73
CA ALA A 440 -4.27 -25.29 -8.29
C ALA A 440 -3.34 -25.81 -7.17
N PRO A 441 -3.56 -27.04 -6.66
CA PRO A 441 -2.69 -27.63 -5.65
C PRO A 441 -1.28 -27.81 -6.21
N GLU A 442 -0.27 -27.71 -5.33
CA GLU A 442 1.12 -28.01 -5.64
C GLU A 442 1.21 -29.32 -6.45
N SER A 443 1.87 -29.28 -7.60
CA SER A 443 2.24 -30.51 -8.31
C SER A 443 3.41 -31.18 -7.60
N ASP A 444 3.18 -31.66 -6.37
CA ASP A 444 4.12 -32.47 -5.58
C ASP A 444 4.23 -33.93 -6.11
N ALA A 445 3.96 -34.11 -7.41
CA ALA A 445 3.97 -35.39 -8.10
C ALA A 445 5.22 -35.58 -8.98
N VAL A 446 6.39 -35.06 -8.59
CA VAL A 446 7.66 -35.40 -9.26
C VAL A 446 8.80 -35.59 -8.24
N SER A 447 8.64 -36.45 -7.23
CA SER A 447 9.83 -36.99 -6.52
C SER A 447 9.66 -38.33 -5.80
N LYS A 448 8.67 -39.17 -6.12
CA LYS A 448 8.70 -40.58 -5.67
C LYS A 448 9.39 -41.44 -6.72
N LYS A 449 10.72 -41.50 -6.66
CA LYS A 449 11.48 -42.59 -7.29
C LYS A 449 10.95 -43.92 -6.73
N PRO A 450 10.62 -44.92 -7.56
CA PRO A 450 10.32 -46.24 -7.06
C PRO A 450 11.60 -46.83 -6.48
N LYS A 451 11.56 -47.21 -5.19
CA LYS A 451 12.55 -48.14 -4.64
C LYS A 451 12.33 -49.47 -5.37
N LYS A 452 13.33 -49.90 -6.14
CA LYS A 452 13.51 -51.30 -6.50
C LYS A 452 13.95 -52.08 -5.27
#